data_AF-A0A3D1TFV8-F1
#
_entry.id   AF-A0A3D1TFV8-F1
#
_cell.length_a   1.000
_cell.length_b   1.000
_cell.length_c   1.000
_cell.angle_alpha   90.00
_cell.angle_beta   90.00
_cell.angle_gamma   90.00
#
_symmetry.space_group_name_H-M   'P 1'
#
loop_
_entity.id
_entity.type
_entity.pdbx_description
1 polymer ?
#
loop_
_entity_poly.entity_id
_entity_poly.type
_entity_poly.pdbx_seq_one_letter_code
_entity_poly.pdbx_strand_id
1 'polypeptide(L)'
;MVSPIPSDRDLFRRVQKGDAGAFEEFFDRYSSSILNYVYRMIGDWQAAEDIAQETFIRAFRHVGSFRFESEPKTWLYRIATNLLRNAVRKRNKRSEYQVRLFPMDEEESANRLLEGVDES
;
A
#
# COMPACT_ATOMS: atom_id res chain seq x y z
N MET A 1 0.92 9.23 -31.07
CA MET A 1 -0.27 8.85 -30.28
C MET A 1 0.22 8.57 -28.87
N VAL A 2 -0.16 9.39 -27.89
CA VAL A 2 0.10 9.07 -26.47
C VAL A 2 -0.99 8.10 -26.05
N SER A 3 -0.63 6.85 -25.74
CA SER A 3 -1.57 5.90 -25.15
C SER A 3 -2.01 6.46 -23.78
N PRO A 4 -3.31 6.44 -23.45
CA PRO A 4 -3.79 6.96 -22.17
C PRO A 4 -3.15 6.19 -21.01
N ILE A 5 -2.75 6.92 -19.96
CA ILE A 5 -2.23 6.32 -18.72
C ILE A 5 -3.35 5.45 -18.12
N PRO A 6 -3.14 4.14 -17.95
CA PRO A 6 -4.19 3.25 -17.46
C PRO A 6 -4.53 3.56 -16.00
N SER A 7 -5.80 3.42 -15.62
CA SER A 7 -6.19 3.51 -14.21
C SER A 7 -5.66 2.32 -13.42
N ASP A 8 -5.54 2.44 -12.10
CA ASP A 8 -5.11 1.32 -11.25
C ASP A 8 -6.07 0.12 -11.36
N ARG A 9 -7.37 0.40 -11.53
CA ARG A 9 -8.38 -0.64 -11.75
C ARG A 9 -8.12 -1.40 -13.05
N ASP A 10 -7.72 -0.70 -14.11
CA ASP A 10 -7.38 -1.31 -15.40
C ASP A 10 -6.09 -2.12 -15.31
N LEU A 11 -5.09 -1.63 -14.58
CA LEU A 11 -3.89 -2.41 -14.27
C LEU A 11 -4.27 -3.72 -13.57
N PHE A 12 -5.06 -3.66 -12.50
CA PHE A 12 -5.48 -4.87 -11.77
C PHE A 12 -6.30 -5.83 -12.64
N ARG A 13 -7.18 -5.34 -13.52
CA ARG A 13 -7.90 -6.18 -14.49
C ARG A 13 -6.97 -6.88 -15.46
N ARG A 14 -5.90 -6.21 -15.91
CA ARG A 14 -4.87 -6.80 -16.77
C ARG A 14 -4.08 -7.87 -16.02
N VAL A 15 -3.68 -7.60 -14.78
CA VAL A 15 -2.99 -8.60 -13.94
C VAL A 15 -3.87 -9.84 -13.72
N GLN A 16 -5.16 -9.66 -13.44
CA GLN A 16 -6.11 -10.78 -13.31
C GLN A 16 -6.26 -11.62 -14.59
N LYS A 17 -5.93 -11.05 -15.75
CA LYS A 17 -5.91 -11.74 -17.06
C LYS A 17 -4.54 -12.33 -17.41
N GLY A 18 -3.55 -12.25 -16.51
CA GLY A 18 -2.22 -12.82 -16.69
C GLY A 18 -1.15 -11.84 -17.18
N ASP A 19 -1.46 -10.55 -17.33
CA ASP A 19 -0.47 -9.52 -17.68
C ASP A 19 0.29 -9.08 -16.43
N ALA A 20 1.42 -9.74 -16.16
CA ALA A 20 2.28 -9.41 -15.02
C ALA A 20 2.92 -8.01 -15.13
N GLY A 21 3.14 -7.51 -16.36
CA GLY A 21 3.70 -6.18 -16.58
C GLY A 21 2.78 -5.05 -16.10
N ALA A 22 1.46 -5.29 -16.07
CA ALA A 22 0.52 -4.35 -15.48
C ALA A 22 0.69 -4.19 -13.96
N PHE A 23 1.22 -5.20 -13.26
CA PHE A 23 1.54 -5.07 -11.85
C PHE A 23 2.83 -4.29 -11.61
N GLU A 24 3.82 -4.42 -12.50
CA GLU A 24 5.05 -3.63 -12.47
C GLU A 24 4.73 -2.13 -12.58
N GLU A 25 3.84 -1.75 -13.50
CA GLU A 25 3.39 -0.36 -13.62
C GLU A 25 2.69 0.13 -12.34
N PHE A 26 1.92 -0.72 -11.66
CA PHE A 26 1.31 -0.40 -10.38
C PHE A 26 2.36 -0.29 -9.26
N PHE A 27 3.38 -1.15 -9.26
CA PHE A 27 4.49 -1.11 -8.32
C PHE A 27 5.27 0.21 -8.46
N ASP A 28 5.63 0.60 -9.68
CA ASP A 28 6.38 1.84 -9.93
C ASP A 28 5.65 3.09 -9.43
N ARG A 29 4.33 3.13 -9.58
CA ARG A 29 3.49 4.23 -9.10
C ARG A 29 3.48 4.37 -7.57
N TYR A 30 3.55 3.26 -6.84
CA TYR A 30 3.25 3.25 -5.40
C TYR A 30 4.41 2.85 -4.49
N SER A 31 5.50 2.31 -5.03
CA SER A 31 6.64 1.81 -4.24
C SER A 31 7.21 2.86 -3.29
N SER A 32 7.52 4.06 -3.79
CA SER A 32 8.02 5.17 -2.96
C SER A 32 7.01 5.67 -1.93
N SER A 33 5.72 5.73 -2.32
CA SER A 33 4.64 6.20 -1.44
C SER A 33 4.38 5.25 -0.27
N ILE A 34 4.41 3.94 -0.52
CA ILE A 34 4.28 2.91 0.52
C ILE A 34 5.52 2.91 1.42
N LEU A 35 6.73 2.97 0.86
CA LEU A 35 7.96 3.01 1.65
C LEU A 35 7.98 4.23 2.60
N ASN A 36 7.68 5.43 2.09
CA ASN A 36 7.61 6.64 2.89
C ASN A 36 6.50 6.56 3.96
N TYR A 37 5.32 6.03 3.61
CA TYR A 37 4.24 5.82 4.56
C TYR A 37 4.68 4.92 5.73
N VAL A 38 5.27 3.78 5.42
CA VAL A 38 5.73 2.81 6.43
C VAL A 38 6.86 3.43 7.27
N TYR A 39 7.85 4.06 6.64
CA TYR A 39 8.96 4.71 7.31
C TYR A 39 8.51 5.78 8.31
N ARG A 40 7.55 6.63 7.94
CA ARG A 40 6.96 7.64 8.84
C ARG A 40 6.31 7.05 10.09
N MET A 41 5.87 5.79 10.04
CA MET A 41 5.20 5.12 11.16
C MET A 41 6.16 4.41 12.11
N ILE A 42 7.28 3.88 11.62
CA ILE A 42 8.19 3.06 12.45
C ILE A 42 9.56 3.68 12.70
N GLY A 43 9.95 4.69 11.90
CA GLY A 43 11.22 5.42 12.01
C GLY A 43 12.47 4.58 11.73
N ASP A 44 12.30 3.38 11.17
CA ASP A 44 13.35 2.43 10.85
C ASP A 44 13.31 2.14 9.35
N TRP A 45 14.37 2.54 8.64
CA TRP A 45 14.45 2.42 7.19
C TRP A 45 14.46 0.97 6.72
N GLN A 46 15.25 0.12 7.37
CA GLN A 46 15.41 -1.27 6.95
C GLN A 46 14.12 -2.06 7.19
N ALA A 47 13.49 -1.87 8.35
CA ALA A 47 12.19 -2.46 8.61
C ALA A 47 11.10 -1.90 7.68
N ALA A 48 11.24 -0.66 7.19
CA ALA A 48 10.28 -0.05 6.27
C ALA A 48 10.39 -0.65 4.87
N GLU A 49 11.61 -0.87 4.37
CA GLU A 49 11.86 -1.58 3.11
C GLU A 49 11.28 -3.00 3.15
N ASP A 50 11.54 -3.75 4.21
CA ASP A 50 11.01 -5.11 4.37
C ASP A 50 9.48 -5.15 4.33
N ILE A 51 8.81 -4.24 5.04
CA ILE A 51 7.35 -4.17 5.07
C ILE A 51 6.80 -3.70 3.71
N ALA A 52 7.44 -2.74 3.05
CA ALA A 52 7.02 -2.28 1.74
C ALA A 52 7.11 -3.42 0.71
N GLN A 53 8.22 -4.15 0.67
CA GLN A 53 8.38 -5.31 -0.20
C GLN A 53 7.32 -6.39 0.07
N GLU A 54 7.12 -6.78 1.33
CA GLU A 54 6.10 -7.76 1.72
C GLU A 54 4.68 -7.28 1.36
N THR A 55 4.42 -5.97 1.41
CA THR A 55 3.14 -5.37 0.97
C THR A 55 2.87 -5.68 -0.49
N PHE A 56 3.83 -5.43 -1.38
CA PHE A 56 3.67 -5.68 -2.82
C PHE A 56 3.65 -7.17 -3.15
N ILE A 57 4.43 -8.00 -2.45
CA ILE A 57 4.37 -9.47 -2.60
C ILE A 57 2.96 -9.99 -2.27
N ARG A 58 2.36 -9.51 -1.18
CA ARG A 58 0.97 -9.87 -0.83
C ARG A 58 -0.03 -9.33 -1.83
N ALA A 59 0.14 -8.07 -2.26
CA ALA A 59 -0.74 -7.48 -3.25
C ALA A 59 -0.73 -8.31 -4.55
N PHE A 60 0.44 -8.69 -5.05
CA PHE A 60 0.57 -9.53 -6.25
C PHE A 60 -0.07 -10.91 -6.06
N ARG A 61 0.15 -11.56 -4.92
CA ARG A 61 -0.44 -12.88 -4.63
C ARG A 61 -1.97 -12.85 -4.54
N HIS A 62 -2.55 -11.74 -4.11
CA HIS A 62 -4.00 -11.62 -3.87
C HIS A 62 -4.76 -10.84 -4.95
N VAL A 63 -4.07 -10.20 -5.90
CA VAL A 63 -4.67 -9.43 -6.99
C VAL A 63 -5.69 -10.26 -7.80
N GLY A 64 -5.44 -11.57 -7.98
CA GLY A 64 -6.33 -12.50 -8.66
C GLY A 64 -7.73 -12.61 -8.04
N SER A 65 -7.80 -12.42 -6.71
CA SER A 65 -9.04 -12.45 -5.92
C SER A 65 -9.63 -11.07 -5.62
N PHE A 66 -9.02 -10.00 -6.12
CA PHE A 66 -9.45 -8.64 -5.83
C PHE A 66 -10.82 -8.33 -6.46
N ARG A 67 -11.80 -7.96 -5.63
CA ARG A 67 -13.20 -7.77 -6.03
C ARG A 67 -13.59 -6.35 -6.43
N PHE A 68 -12.65 -5.40 -6.43
CA PHE A 68 -12.87 -3.99 -6.80
C PHE A 68 -13.95 -3.26 -5.98
N GLU A 69 -14.17 -3.67 -4.73
CA GLU A 69 -15.03 -2.99 -3.76
C GLU A 69 -14.38 -1.74 -3.14
N SER A 70 -13.10 -1.51 -3.44
CA SER A 70 -12.35 -0.30 -3.10
C SER A 70 -11.35 -0.02 -4.22
N GLU A 71 -10.74 1.17 -4.21
CA GLU A 71 -9.63 1.46 -5.12
C GLU A 71 -8.40 0.58 -4.78
N PRO A 72 -7.66 0.09 -5.79
CA PRO A 72 -6.45 -0.72 -5.58
C PRO A 72 -5.43 -0.05 -4.67
N LYS A 73 -5.27 1.28 -4.78
CA LYS A 73 -4.47 2.10 -3.85
C LYS A 73 -4.92 1.92 -2.40
N THR A 74 -6.21 2.12 -2.12
CA THR A 74 -6.77 1.96 -0.76
C THR A 74 -6.50 0.56 -0.21
N TRP A 75 -6.69 -0.48 -1.03
CA TRP A 75 -6.41 -1.85 -0.63
C TRP A 75 -4.92 -2.10 -0.35
N LEU A 76 -4.02 -1.55 -1.16
CA LEU A 76 -2.57 -1.63 -0.94
C LEU A 76 -2.15 -1.03 0.40
N TYR A 77 -2.68 0.16 0.74
CA TYR A 77 -2.42 0.79 2.04
C TYR A 77 -2.97 -0.06 3.20
N ARG A 78 -4.13 -0.71 3.05
CA ARG A 78 -4.65 -1.62 4.09
C ARG A 78 -3.73 -2.81 4.33
N ILE A 79 -3.12 -3.38 3.29
CA ILE A 79 -2.11 -4.43 3.43
C ILE A 79 -0.91 -3.89 4.23
N ALA A 80 -0.36 -2.74 3.85
CA ALA A 80 0.78 -2.12 4.53
C ALA A 80 0.49 -1.83 6.01
N THR A 81 -0.69 -1.26 6.32
CA THR A 81 -1.12 -0.98 7.69
C THR A 81 -1.24 -2.25 8.54
N ASN A 82 -1.73 -3.35 7.96
CA ASN A 82 -1.82 -4.62 8.67
C ASN A 82 -0.43 -5.21 8.97
N LEU A 83 0.52 -5.08 8.04
CA LEU A 83 1.91 -5.47 8.26
C LEU A 83 2.59 -4.61 9.33
N LEU A 84 2.39 -3.29 9.28
CA LEU A 84 2.84 -2.34 10.30
C LEU A 84 2.33 -2.71 11.69
N ARG A 85 1.01 -2.94 11.84
CA ARG A 85 0.39 -3.35 13.11
C ARG A 85 1.04 -4.62 13.68
N ASN A 86 1.37 -5.59 12.82
CA ASN A 86 2.05 -6.81 13.23
C ASN A 86 3.51 -6.58 13.62
N ALA A 87 4.25 -5.76 12.87
CA ALA A 87 5.63 -5.41 13.18
C ALA A 87 5.76 -4.67 14.52
N VAL A 88 4.89 -3.68 14.77
CA VAL A 88 4.84 -2.93 16.03
C VAL A 88 4.49 -3.85 17.21
N ARG A 89 3.51 -4.73 17.07
CA ARG A 89 3.19 -5.73 18.12
C ARG A 89 4.38 -6.62 18.46
N LYS A 90 5.14 -7.07 17.46
CA LYS A 90 6.34 -7.90 17.66
C LYS A 90 7.45 -7.13 18.38
N ARG A 91 7.59 -5.83 18.09
CA ARG A 91 8.56 -4.93 18.74
C ARG A 91 8.18 -4.61 20.19
N ASN A 92 6.92 -4.32 20.48
CA ASN A 92 6.45 -4.05 21.85
C ASN A 92 6.52 -5.29 22.76
N LYS A 93 6.35 -6.51 22.21
CA LYS A 93 6.62 -7.75 22.97
C LYS A 93 8.10 -7.93 23.34
N ARG A 94 9.01 -7.21 22.67
CA ARG A 94 10.46 -7.23 22.90
C ARG A 94 10.98 -6.02 23.68
N SER A 95 10.16 -4.98 23.89
CA SER A 95 10.57 -3.71 24.49
C SER A 95 9.38 -2.99 25.11
N GLU A 96 9.47 -2.65 26.40
CA GLU A 96 8.45 -2.01 27.25
C GLU A 96 8.16 -0.53 26.88
N TYR A 97 8.12 -0.18 25.59
CA TYR A 97 7.86 1.19 25.13
C TYR A 97 6.68 1.24 24.17
N GLN A 98 5.67 2.04 24.54
CA GLN A 98 4.43 2.24 23.81
C GLN A 98 4.69 3.07 22.54
N VAL A 99 4.76 2.42 21.38
CA VAL A 99 4.67 3.11 20.09
C VAL A 99 3.25 3.67 19.94
N ARG A 100 3.12 5.00 19.81
CA ARG A 100 1.87 5.68 19.47
C ARG A 100 1.45 5.29 18.06
N LEU A 101 0.73 4.18 17.94
CA LEU A 101 -0.01 3.87 16.73
C LEU A 101 -1.21 4.80 16.71
N PHE A 102 -1.13 5.89 15.95
CA PHE A 102 -2.33 6.69 15.67
C PHE A 102 -3.32 5.77 14.96
N PRO A 103 -4.54 5.58 15.48
CA PRO A 103 -5.60 4.93 14.72
C PRO A 103 -5.86 5.82 13.51
N MET A 104 -5.35 5.42 12.34
CA MET A 104 -5.81 5.94 11.08
C MET A 104 -7.21 5.35 10.90
N ASP A 105 -8.24 6.17 11.12
CA ASP A 105 -9.60 5.83 10.70
C ASP A 105 -9.56 5.57 9.19
N GLU A 106 -9.88 4.31 8.83
CA GLU A 106 -9.62 3.75 7.49
C GLU A 106 -10.45 4.45 6.40
N GLU A 107 -11.57 5.10 6.74
CA GLU A 107 -12.39 5.90 5.82
C GLU A 107 -11.88 7.33 5.64
N GLU A 108 -11.53 8.03 6.72
CA GLU A 108 -11.20 9.45 6.67
C GLU A 108 -9.85 9.71 6.00
N SER A 109 -8.93 8.75 6.10
CA SER A 109 -7.59 8.83 5.49
C SER A 109 -7.59 8.49 4.00
N ALA A 110 -8.45 7.57 3.57
CA ALA A 110 -8.66 7.28 2.16
C ALA A 110 -9.31 8.49 1.48
N ASN A 111 -10.30 9.13 2.11
CA ASN A 111 -10.91 10.36 1.61
C ASN A 111 -9.91 11.54 1.58
N ARG A 112 -9.18 11.82 2.66
CA ARG A 112 -8.19 12.92 2.67
C ARG A 112 -7.03 12.75 1.68
N LEU A 113 -6.65 11.52 1.33
CA LEU A 113 -5.62 11.24 0.32
C LEU A 113 -6.15 11.27 -1.13
N LEU A 114 -7.47 11.25 -1.32
CA LEU A 114 -8.13 11.45 -2.61
C LEU A 114 -8.40 12.93 -2.89
N GLU A 115 -8.66 13.73 -1.86
CA GLU A 115 -8.93 15.18 -1.97
C GLU A 115 -7.68 16.03 -2.24
N GLY A 116 -6.47 15.49 -2.10
CA GLY A 116 -5.22 16.27 -2.21
C GLY A 116 -4.48 16.18 -3.56
N VAL A 117 -5.06 15.60 -4.61
CA VAL A 117 -4.38 15.36 -5.91
C VAL A 117 -5.05 16.05 -7.10
N ASP A 118 -5.98 16.98 -6.87
CA ASP A 118 -6.70 17.69 -7.94
C ASP A 118 -6.45 19.21 -7.95
N GLU A 119 -5.27 19.67 -7.51
CA GLU A 119 -4.80 21.03 -7.82
C GLU A 119 -3.32 21.03 -8.21
N SER A 120 -3.06 20.85 -9.51
CA SER A 120 -2.04 21.57 -10.32
C SER A 120 -2.06 21.11 -11.77
#